data_AF-A0A804NLH7-F1
#
_entry.id   AF-A0A804NLH7-F1
#
_cell.length_a   1.000
_cell.length_b   1.000
_cell.length_c   1.000
_cell.angle_alpha   90.00
_cell.angle_beta   90.00
_cell.angle_gamma   90.00
#
_symmetry.space_group_name_H-M   'P 1'
#
loop_
_entity.id
_entity.type
_entity.pdbx_description
1 polymer ?
#
loop_
_entity_poly.entity_id
_entity_poly.type
_entity_poly.pdbx_seq_one_letter_code
_entity_poly.pdbx_strand_id
1 'polypeptide(L)'
;MYGTSDPTAAERTAFRRAEKQYKLYKTLNVKGRSRSRSRSGCRPSSGEGGGADLSAVVDFHALLAADGELPDGIGRRECPGFDRPVFCFLDRPGFYFIPGALSTEEQCCWIRESLKTFPQPPNRTNLTAIYGSISDLLIAAENQQILVEAENPDIQERNKQNNCGGKTESKYFKFVDSESQKGEEHRSNAATTLVRKLRWSTLGLQFDWSKRNYDVSLPHNKIPGALASLAKKMAIPAMPSGEEFKPEAAIVNYYGPN
;
A
#
# COMPACT_ATOMS: atom_id res chain seq x y z
N MET A 1 -18.80 9.85 35.99
CA MET A 1 -17.89 8.72 36.30
C MET A 1 -17.33 8.19 34.99
N TYR A 2 -16.35 8.88 34.40
CA TYR A 2 -15.68 8.39 33.18
C TYR A 2 -14.53 7.48 33.62
N GLY A 3 -14.60 6.21 33.20
CA GLY A 3 -13.55 5.23 33.47
C GLY A 3 -12.25 5.66 32.81
N THR A 4 -11.24 5.92 33.64
CA THR A 4 -9.83 5.96 33.26
C THR A 4 -9.47 4.61 32.64
N SER A 5 -9.41 4.54 31.32
CA SER A 5 -8.82 3.42 30.60
C SER A 5 -7.32 3.40 30.94
N ASP A 6 -6.90 2.41 31.71
CA ASP A 6 -5.50 2.14 32.03
C ASP A 6 -4.70 1.93 30.71
N PRO A 7 -3.68 2.76 30.40
CA PRO A 7 -2.89 2.63 29.18
C PRO A 7 -2.15 1.28 29.07
N THR A 8 -1.98 0.55 30.18
CA THR A 8 -1.37 -0.79 30.18
C THR A 8 -2.31 -1.90 29.68
N ALA A 9 -3.62 -1.66 29.63
CA ALA A 9 -4.58 -2.65 29.15
C ALA A 9 -4.47 -2.86 27.63
N ALA A 10 -4.14 -1.81 26.87
CA ALA A 10 -3.96 -1.87 25.43
C ALA A 10 -2.75 -2.72 25.01
N GLU A 11 -1.71 -2.80 25.84
CA GLU A 11 -0.51 -3.64 25.60
C GLU A 11 -0.76 -5.14 25.81
N ARG A 12 -1.91 -5.53 26.38
CA ARG A 12 -2.17 -6.91 26.85
C ARG A 12 -2.93 -7.81 25.89
N THR A 13 -3.45 -7.32 24.76
CA THR A 13 -4.22 -8.20 23.85
C THR A 13 -3.31 -9.22 23.17
N ALA A 14 -3.84 -10.42 22.89
CA ALA A 14 -3.10 -11.45 22.16
C ALA A 14 -2.59 -10.93 20.80
N PHE A 15 -3.41 -10.09 20.14
CA PHE A 15 -3.04 -9.42 18.90
C PHE A 15 -1.80 -8.54 19.04
N ARG A 16 -1.74 -7.67 20.06
CA ARG A 16 -0.59 -6.75 20.26
C ARG A 16 0.69 -7.49 20.60
N ARG A 17 0.58 -8.61 21.34
CA ARG A 17 1.74 -9.48 21.62
C ARG A 17 2.28 -10.10 20.34
N ALA A 18 1.41 -10.67 19.51
CA ALA A 18 1.79 -11.23 18.21
C ALA A 18 2.36 -10.16 17.26
N GLU A 19 1.70 -9.01 17.14
CA GLU A 19 2.20 -7.87 16.35
C GLU A 19 3.62 -7.49 16.81
N LYS A 20 3.84 -7.31 18.11
CA LYS A 20 5.16 -6.94 18.65
C LYS A 20 6.22 -8.01 18.40
N GLN A 21 5.85 -9.29 18.48
CA GLN A 21 6.76 -10.42 18.22
C GLN A 21 7.26 -10.41 16.76
N TYR A 22 6.36 -10.18 15.80
CA TYR A 22 6.70 -10.26 14.37
C TYR A 22 7.04 -8.91 13.73
N LYS A 23 6.91 -7.80 14.47
CA LYS A 23 7.27 -6.47 13.97
C LYS A 23 8.78 -6.38 13.79
N LEU A 24 9.20 -6.32 12.53
CA LEU A 24 10.58 -6.06 12.13
C LEU A 24 10.97 -4.62 12.50
N TYR A 25 11.50 -4.43 13.71
CA TYR A 25 12.22 -3.20 14.02
C TYR A 25 13.53 -3.23 13.25
N LYS A 26 13.71 -2.30 12.29
CA LYS A 26 15.05 -1.98 11.82
C LYS A 26 15.83 -1.53 13.05
N THR A 27 16.81 -2.31 13.50
CA THR A 27 17.82 -1.80 14.41
C THR A 27 18.50 -0.64 13.67
N LEU A 28 18.21 0.58 14.09
CA LEU A 28 19.03 1.72 13.71
C LEU A 28 20.44 1.36 14.15
N ASN A 29 21.32 1.09 13.18
CA ASN A 29 22.75 1.06 13.44
C ASN A 29 23.10 2.45 13.97
N VAL A 30 23.20 2.58 15.30
CA VAL A 30 23.66 3.81 15.94
C VAL A 30 25.15 3.93 15.63
N LYS A 31 25.47 4.43 14.44
CA LYS A 31 26.79 4.97 14.15
C LYS A 31 26.93 6.27 14.94
N GLY A 32 27.76 6.21 15.98
CA GLY A 32 28.48 7.36 16.51
C GLY A 32 27.77 8.17 17.60
N ARG A 33 27.96 7.77 18.85
CA ARG A 33 28.16 8.75 19.93
C ARG A 33 29.11 8.17 20.98
N SER A 34 30.36 8.58 20.91
CA SER A 34 31.29 8.50 22.03
C SER A 34 30.69 9.24 23.21
N ARG A 35 30.49 8.54 24.33
CA ARG A 35 30.76 9.07 25.68
C ARG A 35 30.73 7.94 26.71
N SER A 36 31.92 7.71 27.26
CA SER A 36 32.17 6.97 28.49
C SER A 36 31.20 7.38 29.61
N ARG A 37 30.51 6.39 30.19
CA ARG A 37 30.40 6.21 31.65
C ARG A 37 29.79 4.86 31.99
N SER A 38 30.54 4.10 32.78
CA SER A 38 30.25 2.78 33.30
C SER A 38 29.03 2.74 34.23
N ARG A 39 28.10 1.80 34.01
CA ARG A 39 27.38 1.09 35.08
C ARG A 39 26.75 -0.21 34.57
N SER A 40 27.34 -1.31 35.03
CA SER A 40 26.77 -2.66 35.29
C SER A 40 25.52 -3.13 34.54
N GLY A 41 25.70 -4.17 33.72
CA GLY A 41 24.80 -5.34 33.77
C GLY A 41 23.76 -5.49 32.67
N CYS A 42 24.17 -5.62 31.41
CA CYS A 42 23.55 -6.54 30.45
C CYS A 42 24.53 -6.71 29.28
N ARG A 43 25.17 -7.89 29.19
CA ARG A 43 26.03 -8.22 28.06
C ARG A 43 25.15 -8.32 26.81
N PRO A 44 25.50 -7.65 25.70
CA PRO A 44 24.93 -8.00 24.41
C PRO A 44 25.52 -9.36 24.02
N SER A 45 24.65 -10.35 23.84
CA SER A 45 25.06 -11.61 23.24
C SER A 45 25.52 -11.32 21.81
N SER A 46 26.83 -11.37 21.61
CA SER A 46 27.45 -11.59 20.31
C SER A 46 27.09 -13.00 19.87
N GLY A 47 26.15 -13.13 18.94
CA GLY A 47 25.73 -14.38 18.34
C GLY A 47 24.88 -14.09 17.12
N GLU A 48 25.18 -14.77 16.04
CA GLU A 48 24.62 -14.68 14.69
C GLU A 48 23.07 -14.56 14.64
N GLY A 49 22.56 -13.78 13.69
CA GLY A 49 21.24 -14.04 13.09
C GLY A 49 20.02 -14.00 14.01
N GLY A 50 19.85 -12.94 14.82
CA GLY A 50 18.62 -12.72 15.59
C GLY A 50 17.39 -12.35 14.73
N GLY A 51 16.99 -13.25 13.82
CA GLY A 51 15.67 -13.19 13.21
C GLY A 51 14.60 -13.47 14.26
N ALA A 52 13.44 -12.83 14.16
CA ALA A 52 12.29 -13.21 14.99
C ALA A 52 12.01 -14.71 14.78
N ASP A 53 11.66 -15.43 15.86
CA ASP A 53 11.24 -16.83 15.75
C ASP A 53 9.97 -16.91 14.90
N LEU A 54 10.08 -17.52 13.71
CA LEU A 54 8.98 -17.71 12.75
C LEU A 54 8.39 -19.13 12.81
N SER A 55 8.78 -19.96 13.77
CA SER A 55 8.31 -21.35 13.87
C SER A 55 6.79 -21.48 14.01
N ALA A 56 6.15 -20.47 14.59
CA ALA A 56 4.69 -20.38 14.71
C ALA A 56 4.00 -19.73 13.49
N VAL A 57 4.74 -19.32 12.45
CA VAL A 57 4.18 -18.80 11.20
C VAL A 57 3.83 -19.97 10.29
N VAL A 58 2.58 -20.02 9.83
CA VAL A 58 2.14 -21.02 8.87
C VAL A 58 2.67 -20.68 7.47
N ASP A 59 3.45 -21.58 6.90
CA ASP A 59 3.93 -21.48 5.52
C ASP A 59 3.11 -22.39 4.59
N PHE A 60 2.15 -21.80 3.89
CA PHE A 60 1.29 -22.51 2.93
C PHE A 60 2.04 -23.00 1.67
N HIS A 61 3.20 -22.44 1.34
CA HIS A 61 4.03 -22.98 0.26
C HIS A 61 4.71 -24.28 0.69
N ALA A 62 5.18 -24.36 1.95
CA ALA A 62 5.70 -25.59 2.51
C ALA A 62 4.60 -26.68 2.60
N LEU A 63 3.39 -26.30 3.02
CA LEU A 63 2.24 -27.22 3.06
C LEU A 63 1.81 -27.70 1.67
N LEU A 64 1.95 -26.86 0.64
CA LEU A 64 1.67 -27.26 -0.73
C LEU A 64 2.71 -28.27 -1.25
N ALA A 65 3.97 -28.14 -0.85
CA ALA A 65 5.06 -29.02 -1.27
C ALA A 65 5.13 -30.33 -0.47
N ALA A 66 4.50 -30.41 0.69
CA ALA A 66 4.46 -31.59 1.52
C ALA A 66 3.31 -32.53 1.09
N ASP A 67 3.65 -33.79 0.81
CA ASP A 67 2.67 -34.86 0.53
C ASP A 67 2.08 -35.50 1.81
N GLY A 68 2.29 -34.86 2.97
CA GLY A 68 1.93 -35.38 4.29
C GLY A 68 0.58 -34.90 4.83
N GLU A 69 0.25 -35.35 6.05
CA GLU A 69 -0.90 -34.85 6.79
C GLU A 69 -0.77 -33.36 7.08
N LEU A 70 -1.86 -32.62 6.94
CA LEU A 70 -1.90 -31.19 7.25
C LEU A 70 -1.90 -30.99 8.77
N PRO A 71 -1.28 -29.90 9.26
CA PRO A 71 -1.34 -29.56 10.67
C PRO A 71 -2.78 -29.41 11.19
N ASP A 72 -2.98 -29.73 12.47
CA ASP A 72 -4.28 -29.58 13.14
C ASP A 72 -4.88 -28.19 12.92
N GLY A 73 -6.16 -28.17 12.53
CA GLY A 73 -6.90 -26.93 12.28
C GLY A 73 -6.70 -26.33 10.88
N ILE A 74 -5.84 -26.89 10.03
CA ILE A 74 -5.70 -26.49 8.62
C ILE A 74 -6.40 -27.49 7.72
N GLY A 75 -7.24 -27.00 6.82
CA GLY A 75 -7.92 -27.79 5.80
C GLY A 75 -7.44 -27.45 4.40
N ARG A 76 -7.51 -28.43 3.49
CA ARG A 76 -7.46 -28.22 2.04
C ARG A 76 -8.86 -28.35 1.47
N ARG A 77 -9.23 -27.42 0.59
CA ARG A 77 -10.53 -27.37 -0.06
C ARG A 77 -10.37 -27.53 -1.56
N GLU A 78 -11.10 -28.50 -2.11
CA GLU A 78 -11.30 -28.61 -3.55
C GLU A 78 -12.51 -27.77 -3.96
N CYS A 79 -12.33 -26.93 -4.96
CA CYS A 79 -13.32 -25.95 -5.41
C CYS A 79 -13.66 -26.22 -6.88
N PRO A 80 -14.88 -26.69 -7.22
CA PRO A 80 -15.28 -26.89 -8.60
C PRO A 80 -15.10 -25.61 -9.43
N GLY A 81 -14.45 -25.73 -10.61
CA GLY A 81 -14.17 -24.59 -11.47
C GLY A 81 -12.97 -23.74 -11.03
N PHE A 82 -12.22 -24.16 -10.01
CA PHE A 82 -10.98 -23.52 -9.59
C PHE A 82 -9.83 -24.53 -9.62
N ASP A 83 -8.82 -24.24 -10.43
CA ASP A 83 -7.75 -25.16 -10.81
C ASP A 83 -6.56 -25.17 -9.84
N ARG A 84 -6.68 -24.49 -8.70
CA ARG A 84 -5.56 -24.30 -7.76
C ARG A 84 -5.92 -24.79 -6.35
N PRO A 85 -4.94 -25.32 -5.60
CA PRO A 85 -5.14 -25.69 -4.20
C PRO A 85 -5.57 -24.50 -3.36
N VAL A 86 -6.56 -24.70 -2.48
CA VAL A 86 -7.04 -23.70 -1.53
C VAL A 86 -6.89 -24.25 -0.13
N PHE A 87 -6.24 -23.49 0.74
CA PHE A 87 -6.12 -23.78 2.16
C PHE A 87 -7.07 -22.91 2.98
N CYS A 88 -7.53 -23.42 4.11
CA CYS A 88 -8.36 -22.70 5.07
C CYS A 88 -7.98 -23.06 6.50
N PHE A 89 -8.39 -22.24 7.45
CA PHE A 89 -8.40 -22.59 8.87
C PHE A 89 -9.80 -23.09 9.24
N LEU A 90 -9.89 -24.29 9.81
CA LEU A 90 -11.16 -24.95 10.12
C LEU A 90 -11.99 -24.19 11.17
N ASP A 91 -11.33 -23.43 12.05
CA ASP A 91 -11.94 -22.59 13.08
C ASP A 91 -12.26 -21.16 12.60
N ARG A 92 -11.90 -20.80 11.36
CA ARG A 92 -12.08 -19.44 10.79
C ARG A 92 -12.81 -19.51 9.45
N PRO A 93 -14.12 -19.78 9.46
CA PRO A 93 -14.91 -19.81 8.23
C PRO A 93 -14.84 -18.47 7.49
N GLY A 94 -14.65 -18.54 6.17
CA GLY A 94 -14.48 -17.36 5.31
C GLY A 94 -13.02 -16.97 5.04
N PHE A 95 -12.04 -17.60 5.71
CA PHE A 95 -10.63 -17.45 5.36
C PHE A 95 -10.19 -18.49 4.32
N TYR A 96 -9.59 -18.01 3.23
CA TYR A 96 -9.02 -18.84 2.17
C TYR A 96 -7.62 -18.33 1.81
N PHE A 97 -6.70 -19.25 1.56
CA PHE A 97 -5.34 -18.96 1.13
C PHE A 97 -5.01 -19.76 -0.13
N ILE A 98 -4.49 -19.10 -1.17
CA ILE A 98 -4.13 -19.71 -2.45
C ILE A 98 -2.62 -19.51 -2.63
N PRO A 99 -1.77 -20.50 -2.29
CA PRO A 99 -0.33 -20.40 -2.49
C PRO A 99 -0.02 -20.30 -3.99
N GLY A 100 0.87 -19.38 -4.36
CA GLY A 100 1.20 -19.17 -5.77
C GLY A 100 0.00 -18.75 -6.63
N ALA A 101 -0.87 -17.88 -6.10
CA ALA A 101 -2.07 -17.40 -6.79
C ALA A 101 -1.82 -16.71 -8.15
N LEU A 102 -0.57 -16.35 -8.48
CA LEU A 102 -0.21 -15.70 -9.74
C LEU A 102 1.07 -16.33 -10.31
N SER A 103 1.11 -16.52 -11.63
CA SER A 103 2.35 -16.90 -12.33
C SER A 103 3.40 -15.78 -12.25
N THR A 104 4.66 -16.09 -12.55
CA THR A 104 5.74 -15.08 -12.57
C THR A 104 5.44 -13.95 -13.57
N GLU A 105 4.85 -14.28 -14.71
CA GLU A 105 4.46 -13.34 -15.76
C GLU A 105 3.31 -12.44 -15.27
N GLU A 106 2.30 -13.02 -14.62
CA GLU A 106 1.20 -12.28 -14.01
C GLU A 106 1.72 -11.33 -12.93
N GLN A 107 2.61 -11.79 -12.05
CA GLN A 107 3.24 -10.96 -11.02
C GLN A 107 3.99 -9.76 -11.63
N CYS A 108 4.82 -9.99 -12.66
CA CYS A 108 5.55 -8.92 -13.34
C CYS A 108 4.60 -7.92 -14.01
N CYS A 109 3.50 -8.39 -14.61
CA CYS A 109 2.47 -7.55 -15.18
C CYS A 109 1.84 -6.65 -14.11
N TRP A 110 1.36 -7.21 -13.00
CA TRP A 110 0.68 -6.45 -11.96
C TRP A 110 1.60 -5.50 -11.19
N ILE A 111 2.86 -5.87 -10.98
CA ILE A 111 3.86 -4.95 -10.43
C ILE A 111 4.02 -3.73 -11.33
N ARG A 112 4.14 -3.93 -12.65
CA ARG A 112 4.27 -2.83 -13.62
C ARG A 112 3.01 -1.95 -13.63
N GLU A 113 1.83 -2.54 -13.74
CA GLU A 113 0.56 -1.81 -13.73
C GLU A 113 0.37 -1.02 -12.43
N SER A 114 0.78 -1.60 -11.30
CA SER A 114 0.71 -0.93 -9.99
C SER A 114 1.53 0.35 -9.93
N LEU A 115 2.66 0.44 -10.64
CA LEU A 115 3.50 1.63 -10.61
C LEU A 115 3.21 2.60 -11.76
N LYS A 116 2.71 2.10 -12.89
CA LYS A 116 2.50 2.89 -14.12
C LYS A 116 1.09 3.40 -14.30
N THR A 117 0.09 2.55 -14.09
CA THR A 117 -1.31 2.82 -14.48
C THR A 117 -2.17 3.15 -13.27
N PHE A 118 -2.04 2.37 -12.20
CA PHE A 118 -2.90 2.50 -11.02
C PHE A 118 -2.81 3.85 -10.28
N PRO A 119 -1.65 4.54 -10.21
CA PRO A 119 -1.58 5.85 -9.56
C PRO A 119 -1.97 7.02 -10.47
N GLN A 120 -2.32 6.76 -11.75
CA GLN A 120 -2.68 7.81 -12.71
C GLN A 120 -4.07 8.38 -12.42
N PRO A 121 -4.29 9.70 -12.57
CA PRO A 121 -5.61 10.29 -12.46
C PRO A 121 -6.64 9.60 -13.38
N PRO A 122 -7.92 9.50 -12.99
CA PRO A 122 -8.56 10.08 -11.81
C PRO A 122 -8.33 9.29 -10.51
N ASN A 123 -7.56 8.21 -10.52
CA ASN A 123 -7.25 7.48 -9.30
C ASN A 123 -6.50 8.39 -8.32
N ARG A 124 -6.84 8.29 -7.03
CA ARG A 124 -6.22 9.10 -5.99
C ARG A 124 -5.03 8.35 -5.41
N THR A 125 -4.06 9.11 -4.94
CA THR A 125 -2.92 8.60 -4.15
C THR A 125 -2.77 9.40 -2.87
N ASN A 126 -1.88 8.95 -1.98
CA ASN A 126 -1.50 9.75 -0.81
C ASN A 126 -0.84 11.09 -1.17
N LEU A 127 -0.34 11.25 -2.40
CA LEU A 127 0.27 12.49 -2.88
C LEU A 127 -0.77 13.50 -3.38
N THR A 128 -1.95 13.03 -3.78
CA THR A 128 -3.01 13.87 -4.38
C THR A 128 -3.48 14.99 -3.47
N ALA A 129 -3.50 14.76 -2.14
CA ALA A 129 -3.92 15.79 -1.18
C ALA A 129 -2.95 16.98 -1.09
N ILE A 130 -1.67 16.79 -1.44
CA ILE A 130 -0.62 17.81 -1.32
C ILE A 130 -0.38 18.50 -2.67
N TYR A 131 -0.34 17.72 -3.76
CA TYR A 131 0.10 18.18 -5.07
C TYR A 131 -1.00 18.21 -6.12
N GLY A 132 -2.22 17.82 -5.78
CA GLY A 132 -3.28 17.58 -6.76
C GLY A 132 -3.00 16.36 -7.63
N SER A 133 -3.59 16.33 -8.82
CA SER A 133 -3.40 15.24 -9.78
C SER A 133 -1.95 15.21 -10.28
N ILE A 134 -1.24 14.11 -10.04
CA ILE A 134 0.09 13.85 -10.59
C ILE A 134 -0.05 12.76 -11.63
N SER A 135 0.30 13.07 -12.88
CA SER A 135 0.41 12.08 -13.95
C SER A 135 1.87 11.66 -14.16
N ASP A 136 2.06 10.43 -14.62
CA ASP A 136 3.34 9.93 -15.14
C ASP A 136 4.52 10.01 -14.17
N LEU A 137 4.23 9.88 -12.87
CA LEU A 137 5.22 9.97 -11.80
C LEU A 137 6.43 9.03 -12.00
N LEU A 138 6.20 7.79 -12.44
CA LEU A 138 7.29 6.85 -12.68
C LEU A 138 8.15 7.28 -13.89
N ILE A 139 7.53 7.74 -14.97
CA ILE A 139 8.23 8.21 -16.17
C ILE A 139 9.07 9.45 -15.82
N ALA A 140 8.49 10.38 -15.05
CA ALA A 140 9.22 11.55 -14.56
C ALA A 140 10.41 11.16 -13.68
N ALA A 141 10.28 10.09 -12.88
CA ALA A 141 11.39 9.57 -12.08
C ALA A 141 12.49 8.92 -12.93
N GLU A 142 12.12 8.17 -13.98
CA GLU A 142 13.05 7.60 -14.96
C GLU A 142 13.83 8.71 -15.70
N ASN A 143 13.15 9.83 -16.01
CA ASN A 143 13.74 11.00 -16.67
C ASN A 143 14.43 11.98 -15.71
N GLN A 144 14.59 11.64 -14.42
CA GLN A 144 15.23 12.49 -13.40
C GLN A 144 14.63 13.90 -13.29
N GLN A 145 13.32 14.01 -13.47
CA GLN A 145 12.59 15.27 -13.40
C GLN A 145 12.27 15.67 -11.96
N ILE A 146 11.99 16.96 -11.79
CA ILE A 146 11.56 17.55 -10.51
C ILE A 146 10.12 18.06 -10.66
N LEU A 147 9.32 17.86 -9.62
CA LEU A 147 7.99 18.45 -9.51
C LEU A 147 8.15 19.89 -9.01
N VAL A 148 7.65 20.85 -9.78
CA VAL A 148 7.68 22.28 -9.44
C VAL A 148 6.28 22.85 -9.38
N GLU A 149 6.07 23.81 -8.48
CA GLU A 149 4.86 24.62 -8.42
C GLU A 149 4.89 25.58 -9.62
N ALA A 150 3.78 25.68 -10.34
CA ALA A 150 3.63 26.54 -11.50
C ALA A 150 2.33 27.34 -11.40
N GLU A 151 2.33 28.53 -12.01
CA GLU A 151 1.11 29.33 -12.13
C GLU A 151 0.12 28.62 -13.05
N ASN A 152 -1.14 28.57 -12.63
CA ASN A 152 -2.19 27.90 -13.38
C ASN A 152 -2.56 28.74 -14.62
N PRO A 153 -2.38 28.22 -15.86
CA PRO A 153 -2.68 28.97 -17.07
C PRO A 153 -4.17 29.35 -17.19
N ASP A 154 -5.09 28.56 -16.63
CA ASP A 154 -6.55 28.81 -16.70
C ASP A 154 -7.02 30.01 -15.86
N ILE A 155 -6.21 30.46 -14.90
CA ILE A 155 -6.52 31.64 -14.07
C ILE A 155 -6.29 32.94 -14.87
N GLN A 156 -5.46 32.91 -15.92
CA GLN A 156 -5.23 34.10 -16.75
C GLN A 156 -6.40 34.43 -17.68
N GLU A 157 -7.15 33.43 -18.18
CA GLU A 157 -8.31 33.70 -19.04
C GLU A 157 -9.57 34.09 -18.24
N ARG A 158 -9.78 33.53 -17.05
CA ARG A 158 -10.99 33.79 -16.26
C ARG A 158 -10.96 35.11 -15.49
N ASN A 159 -9.78 35.65 -15.18
CA ASN A 159 -9.62 36.93 -14.48
C ASN A 159 -9.88 38.16 -15.35
N LYS A 160 -10.08 38.02 -16.67
CA LYS A 160 -10.54 39.14 -17.51
C LYS A 160 -12.05 39.39 -17.39
N GLN A 161 -12.83 38.46 -16.80
CA GLN A 161 -14.29 38.53 -16.89
C GLN A 161 -15.05 38.60 -15.55
N ASN A 162 -14.46 38.31 -14.38
CA ASN A 162 -15.23 38.28 -13.12
C ASN A 162 -14.49 38.89 -11.93
N ASN A 163 -15.04 39.99 -11.42
CA ASN A 163 -14.63 40.66 -10.19
C ASN A 163 -15.57 40.20 -9.05
N CYS A 164 -15.37 39.00 -8.51
CA CYS A 164 -16.01 38.59 -7.25
C CYS A 164 -15.16 37.54 -6.51
N GLY A 165 -14.97 37.80 -5.22
CA GLY A 165 -13.91 37.24 -4.39
C GLY A 165 -14.05 35.77 -4.00
N GLY A 166 -12.88 35.18 -3.70
CA GLY A 166 -12.69 33.82 -3.21
C GLY A 166 -11.50 33.13 -3.84
N LYS A 167 -10.29 33.73 -3.82
CA LYS A 167 -9.07 33.10 -4.35
C LYS A 167 -8.63 31.97 -3.41
N THR A 168 -9.16 30.76 -3.60
CA THR A 168 -8.38 29.57 -3.24
C THR A 168 -7.38 29.38 -4.37
N GLU A 169 -6.14 29.82 -4.18
CA GLU A 169 -5.05 29.58 -5.12
C GLU A 169 -4.86 28.06 -5.26
N SER A 170 -5.48 27.47 -6.28
CA SER A 170 -5.27 26.08 -6.62
C SER A 170 -3.86 25.96 -7.19
N LYS A 171 -2.91 25.62 -6.32
CA LYS A 171 -1.51 25.34 -6.68
C LYS A 171 -1.50 24.25 -7.75
N TYR A 172 -0.88 24.55 -8.89
CA TYR A 172 -0.70 23.60 -9.98
C TYR A 172 0.76 23.11 -9.96
N PHE A 173 0.96 21.82 -10.17
CA PHE A 173 2.28 21.21 -10.16
C PHE A 173 2.56 20.51 -11.49
N LYS A 174 3.78 20.65 -11.99
CA LYS A 174 4.23 19.97 -13.22
C LYS A 174 5.65 19.44 -13.06
N PHE A 175 5.97 18.39 -13.81
CA PHE A 175 7.35 17.90 -13.92
C PHE A 175 8.13 18.72 -14.93
N VAL A 176 9.37 19.07 -14.58
CA VAL A 176 10.33 19.76 -15.46
C VAL A 176 11.70 19.11 -15.33
N ASP A 177 12.53 19.27 -16.35
CA ASP A 177 13.89 18.77 -16.34
C ASP A 177 14.76 19.54 -15.34
N SER A 178 15.58 18.81 -14.59
CA SER A 178 16.42 19.36 -13.53
C SER A 178 17.38 20.47 -14.01
N GLU A 179 17.78 20.45 -15.29
CA GLU A 179 18.71 21.43 -15.87
C GLU A 179 18.06 22.78 -16.20
N SER A 180 16.71 22.85 -16.23
CA SER A 180 15.97 24.04 -16.67
C SER A 180 15.80 25.09 -15.57
N GLN A 181 16.29 24.85 -14.34
CA GLN A 181 16.12 25.76 -13.21
C GLN A 181 17.47 26.32 -12.73
N LYS A 182 17.95 27.36 -13.42
CA LYS A 182 18.88 28.34 -12.84
C LYS A 182 18.08 29.57 -12.41
N GLY A 183 17.69 29.67 -11.14
CA GLY A 183 17.35 30.99 -10.58
C GLY A 183 16.27 31.13 -9.51
N GLU A 184 15.46 30.11 -9.18
CA GLU A 184 14.37 30.34 -8.22
C GLU A 184 14.27 29.26 -7.13
N GLU A 185 14.17 29.70 -5.87
CA GLU A 185 13.94 28.90 -4.67
C GLU A 185 12.50 28.37 -4.57
N HIS A 186 11.99 27.73 -5.62
CA HIS A 186 10.69 27.06 -5.55
C HIS A 186 10.84 25.71 -4.83
N ARG A 187 9.84 25.33 -4.02
CA ARG A 187 9.79 24.03 -3.32
C ARG A 187 9.73 22.88 -4.34
N SER A 188 10.89 22.43 -4.81
CA SER A 188 10.99 21.33 -5.76
C SER A 188 11.10 19.99 -5.03
N ASN A 189 10.46 18.95 -5.59
CA ASN A 189 10.63 17.57 -5.12
C ASN A 189 11.03 16.69 -6.30
N ALA A 190 12.15 15.97 -6.20
CA ALA A 190 12.54 15.01 -7.22
C ALA A 190 11.46 13.93 -7.39
N ALA A 191 11.13 13.58 -8.63
CA ALA A 191 10.13 12.55 -8.93
C ALA A 191 10.49 11.20 -8.29
N THR A 192 11.78 10.83 -8.27
CA THR A 192 12.29 9.65 -7.56
C THR A 192 11.98 9.66 -6.06
N THR A 193 11.98 10.83 -5.43
CA THR A 193 11.60 10.99 -4.02
C THR A 193 10.10 10.82 -3.84
N LEU A 194 9.28 11.32 -4.77
CA LEU A 194 7.83 11.16 -4.75
C LEU A 194 7.41 9.69 -4.96
N VAL A 195 8.06 8.95 -5.88
CA VAL A 195 7.87 7.50 -6.03
C VAL A 195 8.11 6.78 -4.69
N ARG A 196 9.21 7.11 -3.99
CA ARG A 196 9.52 6.53 -2.67
C ARG A 196 8.55 6.95 -1.57
N LYS A 197 7.79 8.04 -1.75
CA LYS A 197 6.75 8.53 -0.84
C LYS A 197 5.36 8.01 -1.21
N LEU A 198 5.18 7.31 -2.32
CA LEU A 198 3.92 6.66 -2.67
C LEU A 198 3.60 5.56 -1.65
N ARG A 199 2.39 5.56 -1.11
CA ARG A 199 1.95 4.64 -0.04
C ARG A 199 0.65 3.94 -0.39
N TRP A 200 -0.23 4.61 -1.11
CA TRP A 200 -1.44 3.97 -1.62
C TRP A 200 -1.92 4.62 -2.92
N SER A 201 -2.69 3.85 -3.70
CA SER A 201 -3.54 4.33 -4.78
C SER A 201 -4.89 3.63 -4.77
N THR A 202 -5.95 4.32 -5.18
CA THR A 202 -7.33 3.80 -5.21
C THR A 202 -7.82 3.61 -6.63
N LEU A 203 -8.43 2.47 -6.95
CA LEU A 203 -9.09 2.22 -8.24
C LEU A 203 -10.58 1.96 -8.01
N GLY A 204 -11.42 2.23 -9.00
CA GLY A 204 -12.86 2.05 -8.83
C GLY A 204 -13.44 3.14 -7.91
N LEU A 205 -14.49 2.78 -7.18
CA LEU A 205 -15.12 3.67 -6.21
C LEU A 205 -14.09 4.18 -5.19
N GLN A 206 -14.09 5.50 -5.00
CA GLN A 206 -13.09 6.17 -4.17
C GLN A 206 -13.50 6.11 -2.70
N PHE A 207 -12.58 5.64 -1.85
CA PHE A 207 -12.80 5.61 -0.41
C PHE A 207 -12.47 6.98 0.22
N ASP A 208 -13.45 7.58 0.89
CA ASP A 208 -13.25 8.77 1.72
C ASP A 208 -12.81 8.33 3.12
N TRP A 209 -11.52 8.52 3.42
CA TRP A 209 -10.93 8.18 4.71
C TRP A 209 -11.52 8.95 5.89
N SER A 210 -12.04 10.17 5.67
CA SER A 210 -12.61 11.02 6.72
C SER A 210 -14.01 10.52 7.09
N LYS A 211 -14.82 10.21 6.09
CA LYS A 211 -16.19 9.68 6.28
C LYS A 211 -16.24 8.16 6.47
N ARG A 212 -15.13 7.47 6.20
CA ARG A 212 -15.00 6.00 6.19
C ARG A 212 -16.05 5.32 5.30
N ASN A 213 -16.31 5.92 4.14
CA ASN A 213 -17.32 5.42 3.19
C ASN A 213 -16.87 5.67 1.74
N TYR A 214 -17.47 4.97 0.79
CA TYR A 214 -17.28 5.24 -0.62
C TYR A 214 -18.01 6.51 -1.04
N ASP A 215 -17.35 7.33 -1.86
CA ASP A 215 -17.94 8.54 -2.43
C ASP A 215 -18.07 8.37 -3.95
N VAL A 216 -19.30 8.04 -4.38
CA VAL A 216 -19.65 7.83 -5.78
C VAL A 216 -19.60 9.12 -6.61
N SER A 217 -19.58 10.29 -5.96
CA SER A 217 -19.52 11.59 -6.63
C SER A 217 -18.10 11.96 -7.05
N LEU A 218 -17.08 11.33 -6.44
CA LEU A 218 -15.70 11.55 -6.83
C LEU A 218 -15.41 10.93 -8.19
N PRO A 219 -14.61 11.60 -9.05
CA PRO A 219 -14.18 11.04 -10.31
C PRO A 219 -13.49 9.68 -10.11
N HIS A 220 -13.92 8.68 -10.87
CA HIS A 220 -13.34 7.37 -10.86
C HIS A 220 -13.54 6.64 -12.18
N ASN A 221 -12.60 5.74 -12.47
CA ASN A 221 -12.74 4.76 -13.54
C ASN A 221 -13.24 3.43 -12.98
N LYS A 222 -13.84 2.60 -13.82
CA LYS A 222 -14.08 1.19 -13.49
C LYS A 222 -12.76 0.47 -13.23
N ILE A 223 -12.80 -0.61 -12.44
CA ILE A 223 -11.66 -1.51 -12.28
C ILE A 223 -11.21 -1.99 -13.67
N PRO A 224 -9.90 -1.94 -14.01
CA PRO A 224 -9.39 -2.42 -15.28
C PRO A 224 -9.84 -3.85 -15.58
N GLY A 225 -10.29 -4.11 -16.82
CA GLY A 225 -10.94 -5.38 -17.17
C GLY A 225 -10.11 -6.62 -16.83
N ALA A 226 -8.80 -6.58 -17.09
CA ALA A 226 -7.90 -7.69 -16.73
C ALA A 226 -7.83 -7.91 -15.21
N LEU A 227 -7.78 -6.83 -14.42
CA LEU A 227 -7.77 -6.92 -12.95
C LEU A 227 -9.11 -7.41 -12.41
N ALA A 228 -10.22 -6.97 -13.03
CA ALA A 228 -11.55 -7.42 -12.68
C ALA A 228 -11.74 -8.92 -12.93
N SER A 229 -11.31 -9.42 -14.10
CA SER A 229 -11.33 -10.84 -14.45
C SER A 229 -10.47 -11.67 -13.49
N LEU A 230 -9.29 -11.18 -13.13
CA LEU A 230 -8.44 -11.84 -12.14
C LEU A 230 -9.12 -11.91 -10.77
N ALA A 231 -9.67 -10.81 -10.28
CA ALA A 231 -10.38 -10.75 -9.00
C ALA A 231 -11.57 -11.71 -8.97
N LYS A 232 -12.35 -11.78 -10.06
CA LYS A 232 -13.44 -12.75 -10.24
C LYS A 232 -12.95 -14.19 -10.15
N LYS A 233 -11.89 -14.54 -10.89
CA LYS A 233 -11.29 -15.89 -10.85
C LYS A 233 -10.85 -16.25 -9.43
N MET A 234 -10.14 -15.35 -8.76
CA MET A 234 -9.60 -15.60 -7.41
C MET A 234 -10.66 -15.62 -6.31
N ALA A 235 -11.84 -15.04 -6.55
CA ALA A 235 -12.95 -15.05 -5.62
C ALA A 235 -13.75 -16.36 -5.63
N ILE A 236 -13.63 -17.21 -6.68
CA ILE A 236 -14.41 -18.45 -6.85
C ILE A 236 -14.49 -19.30 -5.56
N PRO A 237 -13.39 -19.56 -4.82
CA PRO A 237 -13.45 -20.36 -3.59
C PRO A 237 -14.36 -19.80 -2.48
N ALA A 238 -14.62 -18.50 -2.51
CA ALA A 238 -15.44 -17.80 -1.51
C ALA A 238 -16.88 -17.53 -1.98
N MET A 239 -17.20 -17.74 -3.26
CA MET A 239 -18.51 -17.40 -3.81
C MET A 239 -19.54 -18.52 -3.59
N PRO A 240 -20.81 -18.18 -3.29
CA PRO A 240 -21.93 -19.12 -3.38
C PRO A 240 -22.14 -19.63 -4.81
N SER A 241 -22.73 -20.83 -4.92
CA SER A 241 -23.04 -21.41 -6.22
C SER A 241 -24.00 -20.51 -7.01
N GLY A 242 -23.61 -20.12 -8.23
CA GLY A 242 -24.40 -19.26 -9.11
C GLY A 242 -24.18 -17.75 -8.90
N GLU A 243 -23.35 -17.34 -7.94
CA GLU A 243 -22.98 -15.95 -7.73
C GLU A 243 -21.61 -15.60 -8.34
N GLU A 244 -21.45 -14.35 -8.76
CA GLU A 244 -20.20 -13.84 -9.32
C GLU A 244 -19.74 -12.59 -8.54
N PHE A 245 -18.45 -12.56 -8.18
CA PHE A 245 -17.86 -11.41 -7.53
C PHE A 245 -17.83 -10.18 -8.45
N LYS A 246 -18.17 -9.01 -7.92
CA LYS A 246 -18.14 -7.73 -8.65
C LYS A 246 -17.08 -6.81 -8.04
N PRO A 247 -15.89 -6.71 -8.65
CA PRO A 247 -14.86 -5.78 -8.18
C PRO A 247 -15.24 -4.35 -8.54
N GLU A 248 -15.61 -3.55 -7.53
CA GLU A 248 -16.04 -2.15 -7.70
C GLU A 248 -15.05 -1.14 -7.13
N ALA A 249 -14.21 -1.56 -6.19
CA ALA A 249 -13.19 -0.74 -5.54
C ALA A 249 -11.92 -1.56 -5.26
N ALA A 250 -10.76 -0.92 -5.33
CA ALA A 250 -9.49 -1.52 -4.94
C ALA A 250 -8.56 -0.48 -4.29
N ILE A 251 -7.74 -0.93 -3.35
CA ILE A 251 -6.67 -0.16 -2.73
C ILE A 251 -5.36 -0.90 -2.97
N VAL A 252 -4.42 -0.24 -3.62
CA VAL A 252 -3.06 -0.74 -3.84
C VAL A 252 -2.19 -0.08 -2.80
N ASN A 253 -1.47 -0.87 -2.00
CA ASN A 253 -0.59 -0.37 -0.95
C ASN A 253 0.87 -0.60 -1.33
N TYR A 254 1.69 0.43 -1.18
CA TYR A 254 3.12 0.39 -1.49
C TYR A 254 3.91 0.43 -0.19
N TYR A 255 4.59 -0.68 0.12
CA TYR A 255 5.43 -0.81 1.29
C TYR A 255 6.90 -0.71 0.87
N GLY A 256 7.55 0.39 1.25
CA GLY A 256 8.97 0.60 1.05
C GLY A 256 9.75 0.51 2.36
N PRO A 257 11.08 0.30 2.30
CA PRO A 257 11.92 0.47 3.47
C PRO A 257 11.80 1.92 3.99
N ASN A 258 11.40 2.10 5.25
CA ASN A 258 11.53 3.39 5.96
C ASN A 258 12.99 3.85 6.03
#